data_AF-A0A966MBU9-F1
#
_entry.id   AF-A0A966MBU9-F1
#
_cell.length_a   1.000
_cell.length_b   1.000
_cell.length_c   1.000
_cell.angle_alpha   90.00
_cell.angle_beta   90.00
_cell.angle_gamma   90.00
#
_symmetry.space_group_name_H-M   'P 1'
#
loop_
_entity.id
_entity.type
_entity.pdbx_description
1 polymer ?
#
loop_
_entity_poly.entity_id
_entity_poly.type
_entity_poly.pdbx_seq_one_letter_code
_entity_poly.pdbx_strand_id
1 'polypeptide(L)'
;MRVSLVFLSFLFYFWANISAAIEEPSYKVISANEIYEVREYEDRIAVQTIQNNGQNGAFMKLFKYISGSNTSSRKIDMTAPVTQSVQIDMTVPVTQKFQDGEMVMQFFLPSKLKLEQAPQPLSEDLSIVVVKGGKYAVIKYTGRSTFRNFEKHSETLIEVLSLDKLKTVGPPIKATFDGPLTPFFLRRNEVMIRVE
;
A
#
# COMPACT_ATOMS: atom_id res chain seq x y z
N MET A 1 30.80 -31.97 -22.86
CA MET A 1 29.48 -31.72 -22.26
C MET A 1 29.25 -30.22 -22.14
N ARG A 2 28.65 -29.61 -23.17
CA ARG A 2 28.24 -28.20 -23.20
C ARG A 2 26.72 -28.15 -23.15
N VAL A 3 26.18 -28.42 -21.98
CA VAL A 3 24.78 -28.17 -21.65
C VAL A 3 24.82 -27.28 -20.41
N SER A 4 23.96 -26.26 -20.37
CA SER A 4 23.58 -25.45 -19.20
C SER A 4 23.91 -23.95 -19.17
N LEU A 5 24.30 -23.30 -20.27
CA LEU A 5 24.17 -21.83 -20.35
C LEU A 5 22.83 -21.35 -20.92
N VAL A 6 22.15 -22.16 -21.74
CA VAL A 6 20.86 -21.81 -22.36
C VAL A 6 19.66 -22.03 -21.40
N PHE A 7 19.81 -22.91 -20.40
CA PHE A 7 18.77 -23.16 -19.40
C PHE A 7 18.66 -22.04 -18.36
N LEU A 8 19.78 -21.36 -18.04
CA LEU A 8 19.79 -20.25 -17.10
C LEU A 8 19.13 -18.99 -17.69
N SER A 9 19.28 -18.76 -19.00
CA SER A 9 18.59 -17.66 -19.68
C SER A 9 17.09 -17.92 -19.79
N PHE A 10 16.65 -19.17 -20.01
CA PHE A 10 15.22 -19.49 -20.03
C PHE A 10 14.56 -19.32 -18.66
N LEU A 11 15.27 -19.61 -17.56
CA LEU A 11 14.76 -19.35 -16.20
C LEU A 11 14.63 -17.85 -15.89
N PHE A 12 15.46 -17.01 -16.50
CA PHE A 12 15.42 -15.56 -16.35
C PHE A 12 14.27 -14.92 -17.16
N TYR A 13 14.00 -15.42 -18.37
CA TYR A 13 12.88 -14.94 -19.19
C TYR A 13 11.50 -15.37 -18.67
N PHE A 14 11.42 -16.50 -17.96
CA PHE A 14 10.15 -16.96 -17.36
C PHE A 14 9.75 -16.17 -16.10
N TRP A 15 10.71 -15.56 -15.40
CA TRP A 15 10.44 -14.68 -14.25
C TRP A 15 10.15 -13.22 -14.64
N ALA A 16 10.54 -12.80 -15.86
CA ALA A 16 10.43 -11.41 -16.29
C ALA A 16 9.01 -10.96 -16.68
N ASN A 17 8.00 -11.84 -16.65
CA ASN A 17 6.66 -11.54 -17.18
C ASN A 17 5.50 -11.71 -16.17
N ILE A 18 5.77 -11.66 -14.86
CA ILE A 18 4.71 -11.45 -13.86
C ILE A 18 4.89 -10.05 -13.26
N SER A 19 4.68 -9.03 -14.09
CA SER A 19 4.34 -7.70 -13.60
C SER A 19 3.04 -7.30 -14.28
N ALA A 20 1.92 -7.76 -13.74
CA ALA A 20 0.68 -7.03 -13.95
C ALA A 20 0.91 -5.65 -13.35
N ALA A 21 0.85 -4.59 -14.16
CA ALA A 21 1.02 -3.22 -13.68
C ALA A 21 -0.16 -2.88 -12.75
N ILE A 22 0.04 -3.06 -11.45
CA ILE A 22 -0.91 -2.65 -10.43
C ILE A 22 -0.90 -1.12 -10.40
N GLU A 23 -2.09 -0.51 -10.34
CA GLU A 23 -2.20 0.94 -10.21
C GLU A 23 -1.56 1.38 -8.88
N GLU A 24 -0.55 2.25 -8.94
CA GLU A 24 0.05 2.93 -7.79
C GLU A 24 -0.56 4.34 -7.66
N PRO A 25 -0.65 4.92 -6.44
CA PRO A 25 -1.02 6.31 -6.26
C PRO A 25 -0.05 7.20 -7.04
N SER A 26 -0.58 7.99 -7.96
CA SER A 26 0.18 9.05 -8.60
C SER A 26 0.59 10.10 -7.57
N TYR A 27 1.83 10.56 -7.68
CA TYR A 27 2.35 11.64 -6.86
C TYR A 27 3.32 12.50 -7.66
N LYS A 28 3.51 13.74 -7.20
CA LYS A 28 4.55 14.63 -7.69
C LYS A 28 5.66 14.72 -6.64
N VAL A 29 6.90 14.53 -7.06
CA VAL A 29 8.06 14.80 -6.18
C VAL A 29 8.26 16.31 -6.09
N ILE A 30 8.18 16.85 -4.88
CA ILE A 30 8.36 18.28 -4.58
C ILE A 30 9.82 18.57 -4.25
N SER A 31 10.44 17.70 -3.48
CA SER A 31 11.87 17.73 -3.17
C SER A 31 12.36 16.32 -2.84
N ALA A 32 13.66 16.10 -2.98
CA ALA A 32 14.31 14.84 -2.63
C ALA A 32 15.73 15.11 -2.15
N ASN A 33 16.19 14.29 -1.21
CA ASN A 33 17.58 14.18 -0.82
C ASN A 33 17.98 12.70 -0.79
N GLU A 34 19.17 12.40 -0.25
CA GLU A 34 19.68 11.03 -0.20
C GLU A 34 18.90 10.11 0.75
N ILE A 35 18.07 10.66 1.63
CA ILE A 35 17.39 9.94 2.72
C ILE A 35 15.88 9.80 2.44
N TYR A 36 15.21 10.88 2.04
CA TYR A 36 13.77 10.90 1.83
C TYR A 36 13.34 11.77 0.65
N GLU A 37 12.12 11.54 0.18
CA GLU A 37 11.43 12.35 -0.83
C GLU A 37 10.22 13.03 -0.20
N VAL A 38 9.98 14.30 -0.52
CA VAL A 38 8.68 14.95 -0.28
C VAL A 38 7.83 14.77 -1.52
N ARG A 39 6.72 14.08 -1.37
CA ARG A 39 5.77 13.74 -2.43
C ARG A 39 4.43 14.39 -2.15
N GLU A 40 3.82 14.97 -3.17
CA GLU A 40 2.46 15.50 -3.13
C GLU A 40 1.50 14.49 -3.73
N TYR A 41 0.51 14.07 -2.93
CA TYR A 41 -0.54 13.12 -3.31
C TYR A 41 -1.89 13.83 -3.41
N GLU A 42 -2.75 13.34 -4.30
CA GLU A 42 -4.16 13.73 -4.35
C GLU A 42 -4.99 12.99 -3.30
N ASP A 43 -6.23 13.47 -3.07
CA ASP A 43 -7.21 12.76 -2.25
C ASP A 43 -7.49 11.37 -2.86
N ARG A 44 -7.58 10.36 -2.00
CA ARG A 44 -7.84 8.98 -2.41
C ARG A 44 -8.90 8.34 -1.53
N ILE A 45 -9.70 7.47 -2.13
CA ILE A 45 -10.68 6.67 -1.37
C ILE A 45 -10.02 5.39 -0.92
N ALA A 46 -10.26 5.02 0.33
CA ALA A 46 -9.82 3.76 0.90
C ALA A 46 -10.96 3.09 1.65
N VAL A 47 -10.91 1.76 1.70
CA VAL A 47 -11.65 0.97 2.69
C VAL A 47 -10.70 0.66 3.85
N GLN A 48 -11.19 0.80 5.08
CA GLN A 48 -10.37 0.65 6.28
C GLN A 48 -11.05 -0.21 7.35
N THR A 49 -10.22 -0.78 8.23
CA THR A 49 -10.62 -1.54 9.42
C THR A 49 -9.62 -1.32 10.54
N ILE A 50 -10.10 -1.43 11.78
CA ILE A 50 -9.23 -1.52 12.95
C ILE A 50 -8.57 -2.92 13.01
N GLN A 51 -7.31 -2.99 13.44
CA GLN A 51 -6.50 -4.20 13.55
C GLN A 51 -6.69 -4.97 14.88
N ASN A 52 -7.93 -5.12 15.35
CA ASN A 52 -8.23 -5.77 16.64
C ASN A 52 -7.83 -7.26 16.71
N ASN A 53 -7.84 -7.96 15.57
CA ASN A 53 -7.47 -9.38 15.47
C ASN A 53 -6.11 -9.58 14.79
N GLY A 54 -5.22 -8.61 14.94
CA GLY A 54 -3.91 -8.59 14.29
C GLY A 54 -3.96 -8.30 12.79
N GLN A 55 -2.76 -8.23 12.20
CA GLN A 55 -2.57 -7.82 10.80
C GLN A 55 -3.31 -8.74 9.81
N ASN A 56 -3.23 -10.06 10.00
CA ASN A 56 -3.88 -11.03 9.11
C ASN A 56 -5.40 -10.95 9.15
N GLY A 57 -5.98 -10.73 10.34
CA GLY A 57 -7.43 -10.59 10.51
C GLY A 57 -7.95 -9.35 9.78
N ALA A 58 -7.29 -8.21 9.98
CA ALA A 58 -7.61 -6.96 9.27
C ALA A 58 -7.48 -7.09 7.75
N PHE A 59 -6.36 -7.65 7.29
CA PHE A 59 -6.13 -7.91 5.87
C PHE A 59 -7.26 -8.76 5.27
N MET A 60 -7.65 -9.84 5.95
CA MET A 60 -8.69 -10.74 5.45
C MET A 60 -10.07 -10.09 5.41
N LYS A 61 -10.40 -9.18 6.33
CA LYS A 61 -11.66 -8.40 6.27
C LYS A 61 -11.69 -7.50 5.04
N LEU A 62 -10.63 -6.73 4.82
CA LEU A 62 -10.50 -5.85 3.65
C LEU A 62 -10.50 -6.67 2.34
N PHE A 63 -9.78 -7.80 2.34
CA PHE A 63 -9.73 -8.73 1.22
C PHE A 63 -11.10 -9.33 0.88
N LYS A 64 -11.93 -9.69 1.88
CA LYS A 64 -13.29 -10.17 1.65
C LYS A 64 -14.18 -9.10 1.01
N TYR A 65 -14.07 -7.85 1.48
CA TYR A 65 -14.84 -6.73 0.93
C TYR A 65 -14.57 -6.54 -0.57
N ILE A 66 -13.30 -6.50 -0.95
CA ILE A 66 -12.91 -6.37 -2.36
C ILE A 66 -13.20 -7.66 -3.15
N SER A 67 -13.23 -8.82 -2.50
CA SER A 67 -13.61 -10.08 -3.16
C SER A 67 -15.12 -10.25 -3.39
N GLY A 68 -15.95 -9.25 -3.06
CA GLY A 68 -17.39 -9.25 -3.30
C GLY A 68 -18.26 -9.27 -2.05
N SER A 69 -17.68 -9.22 -0.84
CA SER A 69 -18.44 -9.07 0.41
C SER A 69 -18.89 -7.62 0.65
N ASN A 70 -19.58 -7.05 -0.32
CA ASN A 70 -20.14 -5.70 -0.33
C ASN A 70 -21.58 -5.73 -0.86
N THR A 71 -22.34 -4.65 -0.66
CA THR A 71 -23.78 -4.59 -0.98
C THR A 71 -24.12 -4.86 -2.45
N SER A 72 -23.15 -4.69 -3.35
CA SER A 72 -23.35 -4.91 -4.78
C SER A 72 -22.86 -6.27 -5.27
N SER A 73 -22.27 -7.09 -4.38
CA SER A 73 -21.59 -8.35 -4.72
C SER A 73 -20.54 -8.22 -5.84
N ARG A 74 -20.04 -7.00 -6.08
CA ARG A 74 -19.05 -6.71 -7.12
C ARG A 74 -17.66 -7.03 -6.60
N LYS A 75 -16.87 -7.73 -7.39
CA LYS A 75 -15.44 -7.85 -7.14
C LYS A 75 -14.75 -6.53 -7.47
N ILE A 76 -13.89 -6.12 -6.56
CA ILE A 76 -12.87 -5.11 -6.71
C ILE A 76 -11.58 -5.94 -6.78
N ASP A 77 -11.12 -6.22 -8.00
CA ASP A 77 -10.05 -7.18 -8.24
C ASP A 77 -8.72 -6.72 -7.60
N MET A 78 -8.00 -7.68 -7.03
CA MET A 78 -6.55 -7.64 -6.96
C MET A 78 -6.05 -8.39 -8.21
N THR A 79 -5.24 -7.79 -9.07
CA THR A 79 -4.69 -8.52 -10.23
C THR A 79 -3.87 -9.75 -9.75
N ALA A 80 -3.94 -10.99 -10.25
CA ALA A 80 -4.67 -11.69 -11.34
C ALA A 80 -4.60 -13.24 -11.11
N PRO A 81 -5.23 -14.14 -11.91
CA PRO A 81 -6.29 -13.93 -12.92
C PRO A 81 -7.64 -14.58 -12.49
N VAL A 82 -8.80 -14.17 -13.05
CA VAL A 82 -9.87 -15.06 -13.58
C VAL A 82 -10.86 -14.24 -14.42
N THR A 83 -11.23 -14.82 -15.55
CA THR A 83 -12.32 -14.48 -16.48
C THR A 83 -13.63 -13.95 -15.88
N GLN A 84 -14.08 -12.84 -16.50
CA GLN A 84 -15.46 -12.33 -16.61
C GLN A 84 -16.21 -11.90 -15.33
N SER A 85 -16.08 -10.63 -14.96
CA SER A 85 -17.17 -9.65 -14.71
C SER A 85 -16.53 -8.25 -14.61
N VAL A 86 -17.30 -7.16 -14.70
CA VAL A 86 -16.78 -5.77 -14.71
C VAL A 86 -15.78 -5.53 -13.56
N GLN A 87 -14.52 -5.32 -13.94
CA GLN A 87 -13.34 -5.26 -13.08
C GLN A 87 -13.13 -3.86 -12.50
N ILE A 88 -12.95 -3.76 -11.18
CA ILE A 88 -12.57 -2.54 -10.45
C ILE A 88 -11.21 -2.83 -9.78
N ASP A 89 -10.10 -2.30 -10.29
CA ASP A 89 -8.75 -2.67 -9.82
C ASP A 89 -8.34 -1.97 -8.52
N MET A 90 -7.88 -2.70 -7.51
CA MET A 90 -7.26 -2.07 -6.33
C MET A 90 -5.89 -1.44 -6.61
N THR A 91 -5.52 -0.44 -5.81
CA THR A 91 -4.18 0.16 -5.87
C THR A 91 -3.32 -0.22 -4.68
N VAL A 92 -2.05 -0.56 -4.93
CA VAL A 92 -1.02 -0.69 -3.88
C VAL A 92 -0.53 0.71 -3.52
N PRO A 93 -0.27 1.04 -2.24
CA PRO A 93 0.08 0.12 -1.16
C PRO A 93 -1.07 -0.20 -0.19
N VAL A 94 -0.88 -1.26 0.59
CA VAL A 94 -1.61 -1.46 1.85
C VAL A 94 -0.98 -0.55 2.90
N THR A 95 -1.78 0.31 3.53
CA THR A 95 -1.29 1.21 4.58
C THR A 95 -1.71 0.76 5.97
N GLN A 96 -0.84 1.04 6.95
CA GLN A 96 -1.13 0.92 8.37
C GLN A 96 -0.74 2.21 9.09
N LYS A 97 -1.62 2.74 9.92
CA LYS A 97 -1.36 3.95 10.72
C LYS A 97 -1.97 3.80 12.10
N PHE A 98 -1.43 4.52 13.08
CA PHE A 98 -2.10 4.71 14.35
C PHE A 98 -3.18 5.80 14.22
N GLN A 99 -4.36 5.55 14.77
CA GLN A 99 -5.46 6.50 14.85
C GLN A 99 -6.21 6.24 16.16
N ASP A 100 -6.35 7.26 17.01
CA ASP A 100 -7.10 7.20 18.27
C ASP A 100 -6.68 6.05 19.22
N GLY A 101 -5.39 5.71 19.23
CA GLY A 101 -4.83 4.61 20.03
C GLY A 101 -4.90 3.24 19.37
N GLU A 102 -5.50 3.13 18.19
CA GLU A 102 -5.69 1.87 17.48
C GLU A 102 -4.90 1.83 16.16
N MET A 103 -4.47 0.63 15.77
CA MET A 103 -3.88 0.43 14.44
C MET A 103 -4.99 0.26 13.40
N VAL A 104 -4.96 1.08 12.36
CA VAL A 104 -5.92 1.03 11.24
C VAL A 104 -5.20 0.52 10.00
N MET A 105 -5.78 -0.49 9.34
CA MET A 105 -5.35 -0.93 8.01
C MET A 105 -6.23 -0.31 6.94
N GLN A 106 -5.65 0.10 5.81
CA GLN A 106 -6.40 0.65 4.68
C GLN A 106 -5.96 0.02 3.36
N PHE A 107 -6.95 -0.27 2.50
CA PHE A 107 -6.75 -0.62 1.09
C PHE A 107 -7.27 0.54 0.23
N PHE A 108 -6.41 1.08 -0.62
CA PHE A 108 -6.83 2.11 -1.54
C PHE A 108 -7.63 1.52 -2.71
N LEU A 109 -8.74 2.18 -3.01
CA LEU A 109 -9.58 1.88 -4.16
C LEU A 109 -9.01 2.57 -5.42
N PRO A 110 -9.36 2.11 -6.64
CA PRO A 110 -8.87 2.70 -7.88
C PRO A 110 -9.16 4.20 -7.94
N SER A 111 -8.24 4.98 -8.50
CA SER A 111 -8.35 6.45 -8.61
C SER A 111 -9.62 6.91 -9.33
N LYS A 112 -10.12 6.09 -10.27
CA LYS A 112 -11.33 6.40 -11.05
C LYS A 112 -12.63 6.23 -10.28
N LEU A 113 -12.61 5.51 -9.15
CA LEU A 113 -13.81 5.25 -8.36
C LEU A 113 -14.15 6.48 -7.52
N LYS A 114 -15.41 6.92 -7.58
CA LYS A 114 -15.92 7.98 -6.70
C LYS A 114 -16.51 7.39 -5.42
N LEU A 115 -16.60 8.21 -4.36
CA LEU A 115 -17.05 7.76 -3.05
C LEU A 115 -18.48 7.20 -3.11
N GLU A 116 -19.34 7.84 -3.90
CA GLU A 116 -20.74 7.47 -4.09
C GLU A 116 -20.90 6.18 -4.90
N GLN A 117 -19.85 5.78 -5.63
CA GLN A 117 -19.83 4.58 -6.48
C GLN A 117 -19.19 3.38 -5.78
N ALA A 118 -18.47 3.61 -4.67
CA ALA A 118 -17.86 2.54 -3.90
C ALA A 118 -18.96 1.73 -3.20
N PRO A 119 -19.01 0.40 -3.42
CA PRO A 119 -20.07 -0.41 -2.85
C PRO A 119 -19.92 -0.47 -1.33
N GLN A 120 -21.01 -0.34 -0.59
CA GLN A 120 -20.92 -0.30 0.87
C GLN A 120 -20.47 -1.66 1.43
N PRO A 121 -19.60 -1.70 2.45
CA PRO A 121 -19.24 -2.94 3.11
C PRO A 121 -20.46 -3.58 3.78
N LEU A 122 -20.53 -4.92 3.81
CA LEU A 122 -21.54 -5.64 4.58
C LEU A 122 -21.18 -5.79 6.05
N SER A 123 -19.89 -5.60 6.38
CA SER A 123 -19.38 -5.70 7.75
C SER A 123 -19.31 -4.32 8.38
N GLU A 124 -19.87 -4.18 9.58
CA GLU A 124 -19.82 -2.94 10.38
C GLU A 124 -18.39 -2.57 10.83
N ASP A 125 -17.46 -3.53 10.78
CA ASP A 125 -16.03 -3.30 11.09
C ASP A 125 -15.30 -2.54 9.98
N LEU A 126 -15.93 -2.39 8.81
CA LEU A 126 -15.35 -1.77 7.63
C LEU A 126 -15.99 -0.41 7.37
N SER A 127 -15.16 0.58 7.08
CA SER A 127 -15.61 1.91 6.67
C SER A 127 -14.90 2.35 5.39
N ILE A 128 -15.62 3.09 4.55
CA ILE A 128 -15.04 3.75 3.37
C ILE A 128 -14.72 5.20 3.77
N VAL A 129 -13.49 5.63 3.52
CA VAL A 129 -13.01 6.95 3.91
C VAL A 129 -12.31 7.65 2.74
N VAL A 130 -12.33 8.98 2.78
CA VAL A 130 -11.44 9.79 1.96
C VAL A 130 -10.16 10.04 2.74
N VAL A 131 -9.06 9.45 2.29
CA VAL A 131 -7.72 9.77 2.76
C VAL A 131 -7.30 11.05 2.06
N LYS A 132 -7.19 12.13 2.84
CA LYS A 132 -6.80 13.44 2.32
C LYS A 132 -5.36 13.40 1.80
N GLY A 133 -5.21 13.85 0.56
CA GLY A 133 -3.92 14.08 -0.09
C GLY A 133 -3.17 15.22 0.58
N GLY A 134 -2.02 15.58 0.03
CA GLY A 134 -1.10 16.58 0.56
C GLY A 134 0.34 16.11 0.46
N LYS A 135 1.22 16.82 1.17
CA LYS A 135 2.65 16.51 1.18
C LYS A 135 2.99 15.45 2.21
N TYR A 136 3.74 14.45 1.77
CA TYR A 136 4.26 13.38 2.60
C TYR A 136 5.76 13.27 2.37
N ALA A 137 6.53 13.28 3.44
CA ALA A 137 7.92 12.84 3.41
C ALA A 137 7.96 11.32 3.46
N VAL A 138 8.78 10.69 2.61
CA VAL A 138 8.78 9.25 2.39
C VAL A 138 10.19 8.69 2.36
N ILE A 139 10.45 7.65 3.17
CA ILE A 139 11.62 6.79 3.04
C ILE A 139 11.18 5.46 2.42
N LYS A 140 11.85 5.07 1.33
CA LYS A 140 11.72 3.74 0.73
C LYS A 140 12.80 2.81 1.28
N TYR A 141 12.42 1.61 1.66
CA TYR A 141 13.35 0.60 2.18
C TYR A 141 12.96 -0.82 1.77
N THR A 142 13.97 -1.70 1.74
CA THR A 142 13.79 -3.13 1.44
C THR A 142 13.77 -3.96 2.72
N GLY A 143 13.31 -5.22 2.60
CA GLY A 143 13.29 -6.16 3.71
C GLY A 143 11.89 -6.62 4.10
N ARG A 144 11.82 -7.32 5.24
CA ARG A 144 10.55 -7.82 5.77
C ARG A 144 9.65 -6.67 6.23
N SER A 145 8.35 -6.75 5.95
CA SER A 145 7.33 -5.79 6.40
C SER A 145 6.95 -6.01 7.88
N THR A 146 7.94 -5.99 8.78
CA THR A 146 7.73 -6.12 10.23
C THR A 146 7.50 -4.76 10.88
N PHE A 147 6.84 -4.74 12.04
CA PHE A 147 6.68 -3.50 12.81
C PHE A 147 8.03 -2.90 13.22
N ARG A 148 9.00 -3.73 13.62
CA ARG A 148 10.37 -3.30 13.96
C ARG A 148 11.09 -2.58 12.82
N ASN A 149 10.97 -3.05 11.57
CA ASN A 149 11.58 -2.36 10.44
C ASN A 149 10.89 -1.01 10.18
N PHE A 150 9.57 -0.99 10.28
CA PHE A 150 8.80 0.24 10.16
C PHE A 150 9.17 1.27 11.23
N GLU A 151 9.28 0.86 12.50
CA GLU A 151 9.65 1.72 13.62
C GLU A 151 11.05 2.32 13.42
N LYS A 152 12.04 1.49 13.08
CA LYS A 152 13.41 1.94 12.76
C LYS A 152 13.42 3.06 11.70
N HIS A 153 12.72 2.85 10.58
CA HIS A 153 12.70 3.85 9.51
C HIS A 153 11.83 5.07 9.86
N SER A 154 10.83 4.92 10.72
CA SER A 154 10.04 6.03 11.26
C SER A 154 10.88 6.94 12.15
N GLU A 155 11.69 6.37 13.04
CA GLU A 155 12.63 7.12 13.88
C GLU A 155 13.62 7.91 13.03
N THR A 156 14.22 7.25 12.02
CA THR A 156 15.11 7.94 11.07
C THR A 156 14.40 9.09 10.36
N LEU A 157 13.17 8.87 9.87
CA LEU A 157 12.43 9.92 9.16
C LEU A 157 12.09 11.09 10.08
N ILE A 158 11.68 10.84 11.31
CA ILE A 158 11.38 11.88 12.30
C ILE A 158 12.64 12.71 12.61
N GLU A 159 13.78 12.05 12.81
CA GLU A 159 15.05 12.71 13.11
C GLU A 159 15.47 13.65 11.97
N VAL A 160 15.49 13.17 10.73
CA VAL A 160 15.94 13.98 9.58
C VAL A 160 14.97 15.11 9.25
N LEU A 161 13.65 14.90 9.40
CA LEU A 161 12.67 15.98 9.24
C LEU A 161 12.83 17.07 10.30
N SER A 162 13.16 16.69 11.53
CA SER A 162 13.45 17.64 12.61
C SER A 162 14.70 18.48 12.30
N LEU A 163 15.77 17.85 11.82
CA LEU A 163 17.00 18.53 11.39
C LEU A 163 16.73 19.52 10.24
N ASP A 164 15.90 19.12 9.28
CA ASP A 164 15.50 19.95 8.13
C ASP A 164 14.42 20.99 8.48
N LYS A 165 13.98 21.05 9.74
CA LYS A 165 12.93 21.95 10.26
C LYS A 165 11.59 21.81 9.53
N LEU A 166 11.31 20.62 8.99
CA LEU A 166 10.02 20.28 8.41
C LEU A 166 9.07 19.81 9.51
N LYS A 167 7.92 20.48 9.61
CA LYS A 167 6.88 20.14 10.59
C LYS A 167 6.11 18.91 10.13
N THR A 168 5.99 17.94 11.02
CA THR A 168 5.20 16.72 10.80
C THR A 168 3.76 16.93 11.27
N VAL A 169 2.82 16.28 10.58
CA VAL A 169 1.39 16.33 10.87
C VAL A 169 0.87 14.91 11.09
N GLY A 170 0.65 14.56 12.35
CA GLY A 170 0.13 13.24 12.72
C GLY A 170 1.18 12.12 12.70
N PRO A 171 0.75 10.86 12.87
CA PRO A 171 1.64 9.72 13.07
C PRO A 171 2.24 9.18 11.76
N PRO A 172 3.37 8.44 11.83
CA PRO A 172 3.91 7.74 10.69
C PRO A 172 2.97 6.67 10.13
N ILE A 173 3.02 6.50 8.81
CA ILE A 173 2.23 5.56 8.03
C ILE A 173 3.17 4.52 7.44
N LYS A 174 2.88 3.24 7.68
CA LYS A 174 3.56 2.12 7.04
C LYS A 174 2.86 1.82 5.74
N ALA A 175 3.58 1.77 4.62
CA ALA A 175 3.04 1.40 3.32
C ALA A 175 3.77 0.16 2.76
N THR A 176 3.03 -0.88 2.39
CA THR A 176 3.58 -2.12 1.82
C THR A 176 3.01 -2.33 0.42
N PHE A 177 3.90 -2.45 -0.57
CA PHE A 177 3.52 -2.55 -1.98
C PHE A 177 3.47 -3.99 -2.46
N ASP A 178 4.39 -4.81 -1.96
CA ASP A 178 4.57 -6.17 -2.42
C ASP A 178 3.78 -7.20 -1.61
N GLY A 179 3.27 -8.20 -2.34
CA GLY A 179 2.55 -9.33 -1.76
C GLY A 179 3.44 -10.27 -0.93
N PRO A 180 2.82 -11.21 -0.20
CA PRO A 180 3.53 -12.15 0.68
C PRO A 180 4.47 -13.10 -0.08
N LEU A 181 4.27 -13.30 -1.39
CA LEU A 181 5.11 -14.16 -2.23
C LEU A 181 6.38 -13.47 -2.74
N THR A 182 6.44 -12.14 -2.73
CA THR A 182 7.65 -11.41 -3.15
C THR A 182 8.78 -11.69 -2.16
N PRO A 183 9.99 -12.08 -2.61
CA PRO A 183 11.15 -12.28 -1.73
C PRO A 183 11.45 -11.03 -0.91
N PHE A 184 11.72 -11.19 0.39
CA PHE A 184 11.79 -10.04 1.32
C PHE A 184 12.82 -8.97 0.90
N PHE A 185 13.92 -9.35 0.26
CA PHE A 185 14.96 -8.42 -0.19
C PHE A 185 14.59 -7.66 -1.46
N LEU A 186 13.54 -8.07 -2.18
CA LEU A 186 12.99 -7.37 -3.33
C LEU A 186 11.75 -6.54 -2.98
N ARG A 187 11.22 -6.67 -1.76
CA ARG A 187 10.04 -5.91 -1.35
C ARG A 187 10.36 -4.42 -1.22
N ARG A 188 9.46 -3.60 -1.75
CA ARG A 188 9.32 -2.17 -1.49
C ARG A 188 8.40 -1.97 -0.29
N ASN A 189 8.97 -1.42 0.76
CA ASN A 189 8.24 -0.86 1.88
C ASN A 189 8.52 0.64 1.92
N GLU A 190 7.56 1.40 2.42
CA GLU A 190 7.74 2.82 2.66
C GLU A 190 7.25 3.19 4.06
N VAL A 191 7.91 4.17 4.66
CA VAL A 191 7.38 4.93 5.79
C VAL A 191 7.07 6.33 5.30
N MET A 192 5.90 6.83 5.65
CA MET A 192 5.42 8.14 5.19
C MET A 192 4.99 8.96 6.40
N ILE A 193 5.34 10.24 6.45
CA ILE A 193 4.84 11.19 7.44
C ILE A 193 4.33 12.42 6.69
N ARG A 194 3.11 12.86 7.02
CA ARG A 194 2.55 14.08 6.42
C ARG A 194 3.33 15.29 6.92
N VAL A 195 3.57 16.27 6.05
CA VAL A 195 4.29 17.52 6.35
C VAL A 195 3.51 18.74 5.87
N GLU A 196 3.81 19.92 6.45
CA GLU A 196 3.25 21.23 6.04
C GLU A 196 3.86 21.76 4.72
#